data_AF-A0A839WK62-F1
#
_entry.id   AF-A0A839WK62-F1
#
_cell.length_a   1.000
_cell.length_b   1.000
_cell.length_c   1.000
_cell.angle_alpha   90.00
_cell.angle_beta   90.00
_cell.angle_gamma   90.00
#
_symmetry.space_group_name_H-M   'P 1'
#
loop_
_entity.id
_entity.type
_entity.pdbx_description
1 polymer ?
#
loop_
_entity_poly.entity_id
_entity_poly.type
_entity_poly.pdbx_seq_one_letter_code
_entity_poly.pdbx_strand_id
1 'polypeptide(L)' 'MTTAQATEQAQQRREARDTRQNARQDARQEKRECVVSNDKSNHECRQDKRQSKQDGRQEARDIKY' A
#
# COMPACT_ATOMS: atom_id res chain seq x y z
N MET A 1 14.72 -12.05 24.05
CA MET A 1 14.07 -10.83 23.57
C MET A 1 14.03 -9.84 24.72
N THR A 2 14.69 -8.69 24.55
CA THR A 2 14.61 -7.59 25.52
C THR A 2 13.37 -6.73 25.25
N THR A 3 12.95 -5.92 26.22
CA THR A 3 11.81 -5.00 26.07
C THR A 3 12.01 -4.02 24.91
N ALA A 4 13.24 -3.57 24.68
CA ALA A 4 13.62 -2.71 23.55
C ALA A 4 13.35 -3.36 22.17
N GLN A 5 13.76 -4.63 22.00
CA GLN A 5 13.51 -5.38 20.77
C GLN A 5 12.00 -5.58 20.51
N ALA A 6 11.21 -5.79 21.59
CA ALA A 6 9.77 -5.93 21.47
C ALA A 6 9.07 -4.62 21.04
N THR A 7 9.56 -3.47 21.52
CA THR A 7 9.04 -2.15 21.14
C THR A 7 9.39 -1.78 19.71
N GLU A 8 10.61 -2.07 19.25
CA GLU A 8 11.06 -1.83 17.88
C GLU A 8 10.23 -2.64 16.88
N GLN A 9 10.07 -3.94 17.13
CA GLN A 9 9.22 -4.78 16.28
C GLN A 9 7.74 -4.34 16.28
N ALA A 10 7.25 -3.77 17.39
CA ALA A 10 5.90 -3.23 17.45
C ALA A 10 5.75 -1.94 16.61
N GLN A 11 6.79 -1.11 16.55
CA GLN A 11 6.85 0.07 15.69
C GLN A 11 6.87 -0.34 14.21
N GLN A 12 7.77 -1.24 13.80
CA GLN A 12 7.82 -1.77 12.43
C GLN A 12 6.48 -2.36 11.98
N ARG A 13 5.78 -3.10 12.86
CA ARG A 13 4.43 -3.64 12.56
C ARG A 13 3.38 -2.56 12.37
N ARG A 14 3.49 -1.42 13.07
CA ARG A 14 2.58 -0.27 12.89
C ARG A 14 2.85 0.40 11.54
N GLU A 15 4.10 0.73 11.27
CA GLU A 15 4.53 1.35 10.04
C GLU A 15 4.14 0.50 8.81
N ALA A 16 4.44 -0.81 8.84
CA ALA A 16 4.01 -1.73 7.79
C ALA A 16 2.49 -1.84 7.63
N ARG A 17 1.67 -1.51 8.65
CA ARG A 17 0.22 -1.42 8.47
C ARG A 17 -0.16 -0.10 7.81
N ASP A 18 0.44 0.99 8.23
CA ASP A 18 0.16 2.33 7.72
C ASP A 18 0.53 2.43 6.24
N THR A 19 1.70 1.94 5.83
CA THR A 19 2.10 1.81 4.42
C THR A 19 1.05 1.07 3.58
N ARG A 20 0.50 -0.05 4.10
CA ARG A 20 -0.56 -0.79 3.41
C ARG A 20 -1.87 -0.03 3.34
N GLN A 21 -2.18 0.82 4.32
CA GLN A 21 -3.42 1.61 4.28
C GLN A 21 -3.30 2.78 3.32
N ASN A 22 -2.17 3.48 3.33
CA ASN A 22 -1.87 4.58 2.42
C ASN A 22 -1.94 4.08 0.97
N ALA A 23 -1.19 3.03 0.62
CA ALA A 23 -1.23 2.45 -0.72
C ALA A 23 -2.64 1.96 -1.14
N ARG A 24 -3.50 1.55 -0.20
CA ARG A 24 -4.90 1.20 -0.50
C ARG A 24 -5.78 2.43 -0.75
N GLN A 25 -5.54 3.53 -0.06
CA GLN A 25 -6.25 4.78 -0.25
C GLN A 25 -5.83 5.41 -1.58
N ASP A 26 -4.54 5.52 -1.82
CA ASP A 26 -3.96 6.09 -3.04
C ASP A 26 -4.40 5.31 -4.28
N ALA A 27 -4.29 3.98 -4.27
CA ALA A 27 -4.76 3.15 -5.37
C ALA A 27 -6.29 3.22 -5.61
N ARG A 28 -7.09 3.63 -4.62
CA ARG A 28 -8.52 3.90 -4.83
C ARG A 28 -8.73 5.26 -5.47
N GLN A 29 -7.96 6.26 -5.05
CA GLN A 29 -7.99 7.63 -5.58
C GLN A 29 -7.53 7.65 -7.04
N GLU A 30 -6.35 7.10 -7.32
CA GLU A 30 -5.79 6.95 -8.68
C GLU A 30 -6.79 6.26 -9.63
N LYS A 31 -7.48 5.21 -9.15
CA LYS A 31 -8.48 4.50 -9.95
C LYS A 31 -9.74 5.32 -10.21
N ARG A 32 -10.11 6.22 -9.29
CA ARG A 32 -11.24 7.14 -9.51
C ARG A 32 -10.84 8.17 -10.56
N GLU A 33 -9.66 8.76 -10.42
CA GLU A 33 -9.12 9.73 -11.36
C GLU A 33 -9.00 9.14 -12.77
N CYS A 34 -8.39 7.95 -12.92
CA CYS A 34 -8.27 7.24 -14.19
C CYS A 34 -9.61 7.00 -14.90
N VAL A 35 -10.67 6.68 -14.14
CA VAL A 35 -12.01 6.47 -14.70
C VAL A 35 -12.68 7.80 -15.08
N VAL A 36 -12.44 8.86 -14.30
CA VAL A 36 -13.03 10.18 -14.54
C VAL A 36 -12.35 10.90 -15.70
N SER A 37 -11.02 10.78 -15.83
CA SER A 37 -10.27 11.33 -16.95
C SER A 37 -10.57 10.62 -18.26
N ASN A 38 -11.08 9.38 -18.20
CA ASN A 38 -11.40 8.53 -19.35
C ASN A 38 -10.17 8.27 -20.25
N ASP A 39 -8.96 8.34 -19.69
CA ASP A 39 -7.69 8.12 -20.40
C ASP A 39 -7.45 6.64 -20.73
N LYS A 40 -8.02 5.74 -19.93
CA LYS A 40 -7.88 4.28 -20.07
C LYS A 40 -9.22 3.59 -19.93
N SER A 41 -9.30 2.35 -20.39
CA SER A 41 -10.45 1.50 -20.10
C SER A 41 -10.55 1.22 -18.58
N ASN A 42 -11.77 0.99 -18.08
CA ASN A 42 -11.97 0.57 -16.68
C ASN A 42 -11.20 -0.72 -16.35
N HIS A 43 -10.93 -1.57 -17.35
CA HIS A 43 -10.11 -2.76 -17.18
C HIS A 43 -8.67 -2.41 -16.80
N GLU A 44 -8.05 -1.49 -17.55
CA GLU A 44 -6.69 -1.01 -17.31
C GLU A 44 -6.60 -0.27 -15.97
N CYS A 45 -7.53 0.66 -15.67
CA CYS A 45 -7.57 1.33 -14.36
C CYS A 45 -7.68 0.33 -13.18
N ARG A 46 -8.35 -0.83 -13.38
CA ARG A 46 -8.40 -1.90 -12.37
C ARG A 46 -7.08 -2.68 -12.26
N GLN A 47 -6.34 -2.83 -13.36
CA GLN A 47 -5.02 -3.44 -13.35
C GLN A 47 -4.02 -2.56 -12.60
N ASP A 48 -3.95 -1.26 -12.92
CA ASP A 48 -3.07 -0.30 -12.25
C ASP A 48 -3.33 -0.29 -10.74
N LYS A 49 -4.60 -0.16 -10.33
CA LYS A 49 -5.00 -0.27 -8.92
C LYS A 49 -4.56 -1.57 -8.25
N ARG A 50 -4.52 -2.69 -8.99
CA ARG A 50 -4.03 -3.96 -8.43
C ARG A 50 -2.52 -3.91 -8.24
N GLN A 51 -1.79 -3.33 -9.19
CA GLN A 51 -0.35 -3.15 -9.14
C GLN A 51 0.06 -2.22 -7.99
N SER A 52 -0.49 -1.01 -7.87
CA SER A 52 -0.16 -0.08 -6.77
C SER A 52 -0.37 -0.73 -5.38
N LYS A 53 -1.41 -1.55 -5.23
CA LYS A 53 -1.64 -2.32 -4.00
C LYS A 53 -0.65 -3.47 -3.78
N GLN A 54 -0.09 -4.06 -4.84
CA GLN A 54 0.97 -5.06 -4.74
C GLN A 54 2.28 -4.39 -4.30
N ASP A 55 2.60 -3.24 -4.87
CA ASP A 55 3.81 -2.48 -4.56
C ASP A 55 3.80 -2.06 -3.08
N GLY A 56 2.72 -1.45 -2.60
CA GLY A 56 2.58 -1.12 -1.18
C GLY A 56 2.52 -2.35 -0.24
N ARG A 57 2.16 -3.53 -0.75
CA ARG A 57 2.31 -4.79 0.04
C ARG A 57 3.75 -5.23 0.12
N GLN A 58 4.54 -5.01 -0.93
CA GLN A 58 5.95 -5.35 -0.98
C GLN A 58 6.75 -4.42 -0.07
N GLU A 59 6.56 -3.11 -0.19
CA GLU A 59 7.18 -2.10 0.68
C GLU A 59 6.90 -2.38 2.17
N ALA A 60 5.66 -2.73 2.51
CA ALA A 60 5.30 -3.11 3.87
C ALA A 60 5.90 -4.45 4.36
N ARG A 61 6.44 -5.30 3.47
CA ARG A 61 7.25 -6.45 3.89
C ARG A 61 8.67 -6.01 4.17
N ASP A 62 9.19 -5.07 3.39
CA ASP A 62 10.56 -4.57 3.52
C ASP A 62 10.77 -3.76 4.81
N ILE A 63 9.71 -3.16 5.37
CA ILE A 63 9.72 -2.52 6.70
C ILE A 63 9.87 -3.55 7.85
N LYS A 64 9.35 -4.77 7.66
CA LYS A 64 9.33 -5.79 8.71
C LYS A 64 10.49 -6.77 8.48
N TYR A 65 11.69 -6.36 8.85
CA TYR A 65 12.83 -7.24 9.09
C TYR A 65 13.33 -7.11 10.53
#